data_AF-A0A8T7GK87-F1
#
_entry.id   AF-A0A8T7GK87-F1
#
_cell.length_a   1.000
_cell.length_b   1.000
_cell.length_c   1.000
_cell.angle_alpha   90.00
_cell.angle_beta   90.00
_cell.angle_gamma   90.00
#
_symmetry.space_group_name_H-M   'P 1'
#
loop_
_entity.id
_entity.type
_entity.pdbx_description
1 polymer ?
#
loop_
_entity_poly.entity_id
_entity_poly.type
_entity_poly.pdbx_seq_one_letter_code
_entity_poly.pdbx_strand_id
1 'polypeptide(L)'
;MFNFLKTKGFILADIKFEYGINRNGEILLADSIGPDEYRLWKAEHYSPGKIQESFDKQILRDWLIEAGFKKTVDEFVLLNKKPTPPEIPKDIIKKLSERYILSFETITGEKF
;
A
#
# COMPACT_ATOMS: atom_id res chain seq x y z
N MET A 1 6.72 -11.73 -11.05
CA MET A 1 6.01 -11.26 -9.84
C MET A 1 4.54 -11.68 -9.81
N PHE A 2 3.69 -11.28 -10.77
CA PHE A 2 2.25 -11.62 -10.78
C PHE A 2 1.94 -13.11 -10.57
N ASN A 3 2.52 -14.00 -11.39
CA ASN A 3 2.30 -15.44 -11.27
C ASN A 3 2.76 -16.01 -9.92
N PHE A 4 3.85 -15.47 -9.36
CA PHE A 4 4.36 -15.89 -8.06
C PHE A 4 3.43 -15.45 -6.93
N LEU A 5 2.97 -14.20 -6.92
CA LEU A 5 2.01 -13.74 -5.91
C LEU A 5 0.70 -14.54 -5.97
N LYS A 6 0.26 -14.92 -7.18
CA LYS A 6 -0.90 -15.80 -7.37
C LYS A 6 -0.71 -17.18 -6.72
N THR A 7 0.49 -17.77 -6.79
CA THR A 7 0.77 -19.04 -6.11
C THR A 7 0.80 -18.89 -4.58
N LYS A 8 0.98 -17.67 -4.08
CA LYS A 8 0.89 -17.31 -2.66
C LYS A 8 -0.52 -16.88 -2.21
N GLY A 9 -1.52 -16.98 -3.08
CA GLY A 9 -2.91 -16.64 -2.75
C GLY A 9 -3.24 -15.15 -2.85
N PHE A 10 -2.40 -14.34 -3.49
CA PHE A 10 -2.62 -12.91 -3.71
C PHE A 10 -2.85 -12.56 -5.19
N ILE A 11 -3.66 -11.53 -5.42
CA ILE A 11 -3.80 -10.84 -6.69
C ILE A 11 -3.05 -9.52 -6.57
N LEU A 12 -2.10 -9.28 -7.47
CA LEU A 12 -1.47 -7.97 -7.65
C LEU A 12 -2.36 -7.10 -8.53
N ALA A 13 -3.03 -6.11 -7.94
CA ALA A 13 -3.92 -5.22 -8.67
C ALA A 13 -3.14 -4.15 -9.46
N ASP A 14 -2.17 -3.52 -8.81
CA ASP A 14 -1.25 -2.56 -9.42
C ASP A 14 0.07 -2.48 -8.64
N ILE A 15 1.09 -1.91 -9.27
CA ILE A 15 2.38 -1.59 -8.66
C ILE A 15 2.99 -0.34 -9.33
N LYS A 16 3.64 0.50 -8.52
CA LYS A 16 4.50 1.61 -8.96
C LYS A 16 5.95 1.14 -9.00
N PHE A 17 6.64 1.44 -10.10
CA PHE A 17 8.09 1.30 -10.20
C PHE A 17 8.75 2.67 -10.35
N GLU A 18 9.96 2.79 -9.84
CA GLU A 18 10.86 3.90 -10.15
C GLU A 18 12.12 3.36 -10.81
N TYR A 19 12.64 4.10 -11.77
CA TYR A 19 13.82 3.71 -12.52
C TYR A 19 14.84 4.84 -12.54
N GLY A 20 16.11 4.46 -12.42
CA GLY A 20 17.26 5.34 -12.64
C GLY A 20 17.99 4.97 -13.92
N ILE A 21 18.92 5.84 -14.35
CA ILE A 21 19.85 5.56 -15.44
C ILE A 21 21.26 5.59 -14.86
N ASN A 22 22.05 4.54 -15.07
CA ASN A 22 23.43 4.50 -14.59
C ASN A 22 24.40 5.20 -15.57
N ARG A 23 25.69 5.24 -15.23
CA ARG A 23 26.73 5.91 -16.03
C ARG A 23 26.92 5.33 -17.43
N ASN A 24 26.52 4.08 -17.65
CA ASN A 24 26.59 3.41 -18.94
C ASN A 24 25.32 3.62 -19.78
N GLY A 25 24.33 4.38 -19.28
CA GLY A 25 23.04 4.59 -19.93
C GLY A 25 22.03 3.46 -19.70
N GLU A 26 22.30 2.53 -18.79
CA GLU A 26 21.40 1.40 -18.51
C GLU A 26 20.28 1.81 -17.57
N ILE A 27 19.05 1.41 -17.89
CA ILE A 27 17.88 1.58 -17.01
C ILE A 27 17.96 0.56 -15.89
N LEU A 28 17.98 1.04 -14.65
CA LEU A 28 17.99 0.24 -13.45
C LEU A 28 16.69 0.44 -12.69
N LEU A 29 16.14 -0.65 -12.17
CA LEU A 29 15.11 -0.56 -11.15
C LEU A 29 15.71 0.13 -9.92
N ALA A 30 14.99 1.12 -9.41
CA ALA A 30 15.31 1.86 -8.21
C ALA A 30 14.12 1.79 -7.24
N ASP A 31 14.25 2.49 -6.11
CA ASP A 31 13.26 2.51 -5.03
C ASP A 31 12.97 1.11 -4.44
N SER A 32 12.08 1.05 -3.47
CA SER A 32 11.61 -0.18 -2.86
C SER A 32 10.46 -0.83 -3.65
N ILE A 33 10.26 -2.13 -3.41
CA ILE A 33 9.05 -2.85 -3.82
C ILE A 33 8.45 -3.44 -2.56
N GLY A 34 7.45 -2.77 -1.99
CA GLY A 34 6.76 -3.20 -0.79
C GLY A 34 5.26 -2.89 -0.81
N PRO A 35 4.58 -3.17 0.32
CA PRO A 35 3.14 -2.88 0.53
C PRO A 35 2.74 -1.42 0.31
N ASP A 36 3.71 -0.54 0.19
CA ASP A 36 3.53 0.89 0.00
C ASP A 36 3.43 1.25 -1.50
N GLU A 37 4.02 0.42 -2.36
CA GLU A 37 4.21 0.63 -3.79
C GLU A 37 3.31 -0.27 -4.63
N TYR A 38 2.72 -1.31 -4.05
CA TYR A 38 1.74 -2.19 -4.70
C TYR A 38 0.40 -2.25 -3.98
N ARG A 39 -0.63 -2.72 -4.71
CA ARG A 39 -1.90 -3.16 -4.13
C ARG A 39 -2.04 -4.67 -4.23
N LEU A 40 -2.21 -5.33 -3.08
CA LEU A 40 -2.45 -6.77 -3.00
C LEU A 40 -3.84 -7.06 -2.45
N TRP A 41 -4.56 -7.93 -3.16
CA TRP A 41 -5.85 -8.46 -2.74
C TRP A 41 -5.76 -9.95 -2.46
N LYS A 42 -6.48 -10.43 -1.45
CA LYS A 42 -6.59 -11.88 -1.19
C LYS A 42 -7.39 -12.53 -2.31
N ALA A 43 -6.82 -13.51 -3.00
CA ALA A 43 -7.46 -14.15 -4.15
C ALA A 43 -8.78 -14.85 -3.77
N GLU A 44 -8.85 -15.42 -2.56
CA GLU A 44 -10.03 -16.10 -2.03
C GLU A 44 -11.25 -15.18 -1.86
N HIS A 45 -11.03 -13.89 -1.55
CA HIS A 45 -12.09 -12.92 -1.28
C HIS A 45 -12.36 -11.98 -2.45
N TYR A 46 -11.65 -12.13 -3.56
CA TYR A 46 -11.77 -11.24 -4.70
C TYR A 46 -13.12 -11.39 -5.39
N SER A 47 -13.79 -10.26 -5.64
CA SER A 47 -15.03 -10.21 -6.41
C SER A 47 -15.12 -8.89 -7.19
N PRO A 48 -15.30 -8.91 -8.52
CA PRO A 48 -15.55 -7.69 -9.29
C PRO A 48 -16.72 -6.86 -8.72
N GLY A 49 -16.63 -5.54 -8.85
CA GLY A 49 -17.68 -4.61 -8.43
C GLY A 49 -17.76 -4.34 -6.92
N LYS A 50 -16.79 -4.80 -6.12
CA LYS A 50 -16.73 -4.56 -4.66
C LYS A 50 -15.42 -3.90 -4.26
N ILE A 51 -15.40 -3.36 -3.04
CA ILE A 51 -14.14 -3.00 -2.36
C ILE A 51 -13.45 -4.31 -1.98
N GLN A 52 -12.15 -4.39 -2.26
CA GLN A 52 -11.35 -5.58 -2.00
C GLN A 52 -10.60 -5.43 -0.68
N GLU A 53 -10.35 -6.55 -0.02
CA GLU A 53 -9.50 -6.59 1.16
C GLU A 53 -8.04 -6.33 0.76
N SER A 54 -7.51 -5.17 1.16
CA SER A 54 -6.15 -4.72 0.83
C SER A 54 -5.13 -5.10 1.91
N PHE A 55 -3.93 -5.43 1.45
CA PHE A 55 -2.74 -5.71 2.28
C PHE A 55 -1.66 -4.65 2.05
N ASP A 56 -2.10 -3.39 1.99
CA ASP A 56 -1.31 -2.20 1.66
C ASP A 56 -1.83 -1.00 2.48
N LYS A 57 -1.39 0.22 2.14
CA LYS A 57 -1.80 1.47 2.81
C LYS A 57 -3.29 1.79 2.79
N GLN A 58 -4.13 1.04 2.09
CA GLN A 58 -5.54 1.38 1.91
C GLN A 58 -6.29 1.51 3.24
N ILE A 59 -5.97 0.70 4.25
CA ILE A 59 -6.56 0.81 5.60
C ILE A 59 -6.32 2.20 6.20
N LEU A 60 -5.10 2.72 6.09
CA LEU A 60 -4.77 4.05 6.59
C LEU A 60 -5.44 5.14 5.76
N ARG A 61 -5.51 4.96 4.44
CA ARG A 61 -6.18 5.93 3.55
C ARG A 61 -7.66 6.03 3.86
N ASP A 62 -8.35 4.90 3.98
CA ASP A 62 -9.77 4.84 4.28
C ASP A 62 -10.05 5.51 5.63
N TRP A 63 -9.25 5.20 6.66
CA TRP A 63 -9.36 5.84 7.97
C TRP A 63 -9.13 7.37 7.90
N LEU A 64 -8.10 7.85 7.17
CA LEU A 64 -7.85 9.28 7.02
C LEU A 64 -9.00 10.01 6.30
N ILE A 65 -9.68 9.33 5.37
CA ILE A 65 -10.86 9.87 4.69
C ILE A 65 -12.04 9.94 5.66
N GLU A 66 -12.30 8.87 6.41
CA GLU A 66 -13.37 8.80 7.42
C GLU A 66 -13.16 9.81 8.56
N ALA A 67 -11.93 10.04 8.98
CA ALA A 67 -11.55 11.06 9.95
C ALA A 67 -11.69 12.50 9.41
N GLY A 68 -12.12 12.67 8.15
CA GLY A 68 -12.30 13.98 7.51
C GLY A 68 -11.00 14.66 7.07
N PHE A 69 -9.84 14.03 7.28
CA PHE A 69 -8.55 14.65 7.04
C PHE A 69 -8.30 14.96 5.56
N LYS A 70 -8.87 14.16 4.65
CA LYS A 70 -8.78 14.43 3.21
C LYS A 70 -9.32 15.83 2.86
N LYS A 71 -10.42 16.25 3.48
CA LYS A 71 -10.99 17.59 3.27
C LYS A 71 -10.02 18.68 3.76
N THR A 72 -9.40 18.49 4.93
CA THR A 72 -8.40 19.41 5.46
C THR A 72 -7.19 19.53 4.52
N VAL A 73 -6.73 18.41 3.95
CA VAL A 73 -5.66 18.41 2.93
C VAL A 73 -6.08 19.21 1.71
N ASP A 74 -7.26 18.94 1.16
CA ASP A 74 -7.77 19.61 -0.04
C ASP A 74 -7.86 21.14 0.18
N GLU A 75 -8.31 21.59 1.35
CA GLU A 75 -8.36 23.02 1.73
C GLU A 75 -6.97 23.65 1.92
N PHE A 76 -6.05 22.96 2.59
CA PHE A 76 -4.71 23.50 2.90
C PHE A 76 -3.82 23.60 1.67
N VAL A 77 -3.97 22.68 0.70
CA VAL A 77 -3.27 22.75 -0.59
C VAL A 77 -3.61 24.04 -1.33
N LEU A 78 -4.88 24.45 -1.33
CA LEU A 78 -5.32 25.72 -1.95
C LEU A 78 -4.69 26.96 -1.30
N LEU A 79 -4.32 26.84 -0.03
CA LEU A 79 -3.66 27.91 0.75
C LEU A 79 -2.13 27.81 0.74
N ASN A 80 -1.56 26.87 -0.03
CA ASN A 80 -0.13 26.54 -0.04
C ASN A 80 0.42 26.26 1.38
N LYS A 81 -0.39 25.60 2.21
CA LYS A 81 -0.05 25.20 3.58
C LYS A 81 -0.02 23.69 3.71
N LYS A 82 0.70 23.19 4.72
CA LYS A 82 0.70 21.77 5.09
C LYS A 82 -0.21 21.57 6.30
N PRO A 83 -1.22 20.67 6.22
CA PRO A 83 -2.05 20.36 7.37
C PRO A 83 -1.28 19.50 8.38
N THR A 84 -1.62 19.66 9.66
CA THR A 84 -1.12 18.76 10.71
C THR A 84 -1.93 17.47 10.66
N PRO A 85 -1.31 16.29 10.45
CA PRO A 85 -2.03 15.02 10.44
C PRO A 85 -2.61 14.69 11.82
N PRO A 86 -3.77 14.01 11.87
CA PRO A 86 -4.32 13.52 13.13
C PRO A 86 -3.42 12.43 13.73
N GLU A 87 -3.53 12.24 15.05
CA GLU A 87 -2.92 11.08 15.70
C GLU A 87 -3.64 9.80 15.23
N ILE A 88 -2.86 8.82 14.78
CA ILE A 88 -3.41 7.55 14.25
C ILE A 88 -3.76 6.64 15.44
N PRO A 89 -5.01 6.16 15.55
CA PRO A 89 -5.43 5.24 16.60
C PRO A 89 -4.58 3.97 16.62
N LYS A 90 -4.32 3.46 17.82
CA LYS A 90 -3.48 2.27 18.04
C LYS A 90 -4.01 1.03 17.33
N ASP A 91 -5.33 0.89 17.21
CA ASP A 91 -5.98 -0.22 16.50
C ASP A 91 -5.74 -0.16 14.99
N ILE A 92 -5.73 1.03 14.39
CA ILE A 92 -5.38 1.22 12.98
C ILE A 92 -3.92 0.88 12.74
N ILE A 93 -3.01 1.36 13.60
CA ILE A 93 -1.58 1.03 13.54
C ILE A 93 -1.40 -0.49 13.61
N LYS A 94 -1.99 -1.12 14.63
CA LYS A 94 -1.90 -2.57 14.83
C LYS A 94 -2.42 -3.33 13.62
N LYS A 95 -3.62 -2.99 13.12
CA LYS A 95 -4.24 -3.64 11.97
C LYS A 95 -3.39 -3.51 10.70
N LEU A 96 -2.81 -2.34 10.45
CA LEU A 96 -1.92 -2.13 9.30
C LEU A 96 -0.64 -2.97 9.44
N SER A 97 -0.01 -2.97 10.62
CA SER A 97 1.18 -3.77 10.88
C SER A 97 0.93 -5.27 10.70
N GLU A 98 -0.18 -5.78 11.23
CA GLU A 98 -0.58 -7.18 11.07
C GLU A 98 -0.76 -7.57 9.59
N ARG A 99 -1.26 -6.65 8.75
CA ARG A 99 -1.40 -6.88 7.31
C ARG A 99 -0.06 -6.98 6.61
N TYR A 100 0.87 -6.10 6.94
CA TYR A 100 2.20 -6.08 6.32
C TYR A 100 2.99 -7.32 6.72
N ILE A 101 2.92 -7.72 7.99
CA ILE A 101 3.51 -8.95 8.50
C ILE A 101 2.91 -10.14 7.76
N LEU A 102 1.58 -10.27 7.73
CA LEU A 102 0.92 -11.39 7.07
C LEU A 102 1.26 -11.48 5.58
N SER A 103 1.30 -10.35 4.86
CA SER A 103 1.71 -10.35 3.45
C SER A 103 3.18 -10.75 3.28
N PHE A 104 4.08 -10.22 4.11
CA PHE A 104 5.49 -10.58 4.09
C PHE A 104 5.66 -12.09 4.32
N GLU A 105 5.16 -12.61 5.44
CA GLU A 105 5.32 -14.02 5.82
C GLU A 105 4.70 -14.97 4.78
N THR A 106 3.56 -14.60 4.19
CA THR A 106 2.91 -15.40 3.15
C THR A 106 3.72 -15.42 1.84
N ILE A 107 4.24 -14.26 1.43
CA ILE A 107 4.98 -14.12 0.17
C ILE A 107 6.35 -14.80 0.28
N THR A 108 7.10 -14.52 1.34
CA THR A 108 8.47 -15.01 1.53
C THR A 108 8.51 -16.42 2.08
N GLY A 109 7.54 -16.80 2.92
CA GLY A 109 7.60 -18.02 3.73
C GLY A 109 8.48 -17.89 4.98
N GLU A 110 8.97 -16.68 5.27
CA GLU A 110 9.80 -16.37 6.43
C GLU A 110 8.95 -15.81 7.58
N LYS A 111 9.42 -15.96 8.82
CA LYS A 111 8.83 -15.32 10.00
C LYS A 111 9.31 -13.87 10.09
N PHE A 112 8.40 -12.95 10.41
CA PHE A 112 8.75 -11.55 10.69
C PHE A 112 9.34 -11.36 12.10
#